data_AF-W7YJD9-F1
#
_entry.id   AF-W7YJD9-F1
#
_cell.length_a   1.000
_cell.length_b   1.000
_cell.length_c   1.000
_cell.angle_alpha   90.00
_cell.angle_beta   90.00
_cell.angle_gamma   90.00
#
_symmetry.space_group_name_H-M   'P 1'
#
loop_
_entity.id
_entity.type
_entity.pdbx_description
1 polymer ?
#
loop_
_entity_poly.entity_id
_entity_poly.type
_entity_poly.pdbx_seq_one_letter_code
_entity_poly.pdbx_strand_id
1 'polypeptide(L)'
;MNIAFSPCPNDTFVFHAWVHGLIPGAPQLNVTYADIDITNNLAANPSSHELDILKISYAALPWVLDEYALLPCGGALVEAVAH
;
A
#
# COMPACT_ATOMS: atom_id res chain seq x y z
N MET A 1 -3.80 -11.66 -6.01
CA MET A 1 -3.21 -10.33 -6.13
C MET A 1 -2.41 -10.09 -4.86
N ASN A 2 -1.12 -9.82 -4.99
CA ASN A 2 -0.21 -9.61 -3.87
C ASN A 2 -0.22 -8.14 -3.47
N ILE A 3 -0.53 -7.85 -2.20
CA ILE A 3 -0.62 -6.48 -1.70
C ILE A 3 0.18 -6.34 -0.40
N ALA A 4 0.85 -5.19 -0.23
CA ALA A 4 1.55 -4.86 1.00
C ALA A 4 1.06 -3.53 1.61
N PHE A 5 0.63 -3.53 2.87
CA PHE A 5 0.24 -2.32 3.60
C PHE A 5 0.45 -2.47 5.11
N SER A 6 0.38 -1.36 5.86
CA SER A 6 0.68 -1.40 7.30
C SER A 6 -0.52 -1.86 8.14
N PRO A 7 -0.31 -2.51 9.29
CA PRO A 7 -1.39 -2.89 10.18
C PRO A 7 -1.98 -1.70 10.98
N CYS A 8 -1.72 -0.45 10.57
CA CYS A 8 -2.28 0.73 11.22
C CYS A 8 -3.81 0.79 11.07
N PRO A 9 -4.52 1.45 12.00
CA PRO A 9 -5.99 1.57 11.95
C PRO A 9 -6.51 2.15 10.63
N ASN A 10 -5.81 3.14 10.05
CA ASN A 10 -6.25 3.77 8.80
C ASN A 10 -6.18 2.79 7.61
N ASP A 11 -5.07 2.07 7.46
CA ASP A 11 -4.84 1.17 6.32
C ASP A 11 -5.73 -0.08 6.45
N THR A 12 -5.83 -0.64 7.66
CA THR A 12 -6.72 -1.78 7.93
C THR A 12 -8.19 -1.42 7.69
N PHE A 13 -8.62 -0.19 8.00
CA PHE A 13 -9.95 0.30 7.65
C PHE A 13 -10.15 0.40 6.13
N VAL A 14 -9.21 1.01 5.40
CA VAL A 14 -9.27 1.16 3.93
C VAL A 14 -9.36 -0.19 3.22
N PHE A 15 -8.58 -1.18 3.64
CA PHE A 15 -8.50 -2.48 2.98
C PHE A 15 -9.44 -3.55 3.55
N HIS A 16 -10.15 -3.27 4.66
CA HIS A 16 -10.97 -4.25 5.39
C HIS A 16 -11.91 -5.05 4.48
N ALA A 17 -12.75 -4.35 3.71
CA ALA A 17 -13.76 -5.01 2.89
C ALA A 17 -13.14 -5.95 1.84
N TRP A 18 -11.98 -5.57 1.28
CA TRP A 18 -11.31 -6.39 0.28
C TRP A 18 -10.61 -7.60 0.91
N VAL A 19 -9.87 -7.38 2.00
CA VAL A 19 -9.17 -8.45 2.75
C VAL A 19 -10.13 -9.51 3.25
N HIS A 20 -11.33 -9.11 3.69
CA HIS A 20 -12.36 -10.03 4.19
C HIS A 20 -13.32 -10.55 3.12
N GLY A 21 -13.06 -10.29 1.84
CA GLY A 21 -13.89 -10.81 0.74
C GLY A 21 -15.32 -10.26 0.70
N LEU A 22 -15.53 -9.07 1.26
CA LEU A 22 -16.83 -8.39 1.31
C LEU A 22 -17.14 -7.60 0.01
N ILE A 23 -16.20 -7.53 -0.93
CA ILE A 23 -16.38 -6.87 -2.24
C ILE A 23 -16.70 -7.94 -3.29
N PRO A 24 -17.93 -7.98 -3.84
CA PRO A 24 -18.32 -8.98 -4.84
C PRO A 24 -17.46 -8.88 -6.11
N GLY A 25 -16.91 -10.01 -6.55
CA GLY A 25 -16.11 -10.10 -7.78
C GLY A 25 -14.69 -9.54 -7.68
N ALA A 26 -14.26 -9.06 -6.52
CA ALA A 26 -12.89 -8.62 -6.32
C ALA A 26 -11.91 -9.82 -6.27
N PRO A 27 -10.68 -9.69 -6.80
CA PRO A 27 -9.66 -10.73 -6.69
C PRO A 27 -9.31 -11.03 -5.22
N GLN A 28 -8.95 -12.28 -4.91
CA GLN A 28 -8.40 -12.60 -3.59
C GLN A 28 -7.05 -11.92 -3.38
N LEU A 29 -6.88 -11.39 -2.17
CA LEU A 29 -5.65 -10.75 -1.75
C LEU A 29 -4.74 -11.75 -1.02
N ASN A 30 -3.46 -11.73 -1.38
CA ASN A 30 -2.39 -12.26 -0.56
C ASN A 30 -1.72 -11.06 0.12
N VAL A 31 -1.94 -10.92 1.43
CA VAL A 31 -1.63 -9.69 2.17
C VAL A 31 -0.33 -9.85 2.94
N THR A 32 0.61 -8.95 2.68
CA THR A 32 1.80 -8.74 3.51
C THR A 32 1.56 -7.52 4.41
N TYR A 33 1.51 -7.73 5.72
CA TYR A 33 1.48 -6.63 6.68
C TYR A 33 2.90 -6.16 7.01
N ALA A 34 3.20 -4.89 6.77
CA ALA A 34 4.53 -4.34 6.98
C ALA A 34 4.49 -2.84 7.28
N ASP A 35 5.40 -2.38 8.14
CA ASP A 35 5.54 -0.95 8.45
C ASP A 35 5.97 -0.13 7.23
N ILE A 36 5.72 1.18 7.29
CA ILE A 36 5.92 2.09 6.15
C ILE A 36 7.35 2.13 5.63
N ASP A 37 8.35 1.98 6.51
CA ASP A 37 9.75 1.93 6.11
C ASP A 37 10.05 0.66 5.33
N ILE A 38 9.43 -0.47 5.70
CA ILE A 38 9.58 -1.74 4.98
C ILE A 38 8.90 -1.61 3.62
N THR A 39 7.67 -1.11 3.54
CA THR A 39 6.95 -1.00 2.26
C THR A 39 7.61 0.00 1.31
N ASN A 40 8.17 1.10 1.80
CA ASN A 40 8.98 2.02 0.99
C ASN A 40 10.22 1.33 0.40
N ASN A 41 10.95 0.57 1.22
CA ASN A 41 12.14 -0.17 0.77
C ASN A 41 11.79 -1.28 -0.23
N LEU A 42 10.67 -1.97 -0.01
CA LEU A 42 10.16 -2.96 -0.96
C LEU A 42 9.83 -2.30 -2.31
N ALA A 43 9.12 -1.17 -2.30
CA ALA A 43 8.72 -0.49 -3.53
C ALA A 43 9.92 0.03 -4.34
N ALA A 44 11.01 0.42 -3.68
CA ALA A 44 12.24 0.87 -4.33
C ALA A 44 13.17 -0.27 -4.79
N ASN A 45 12.85 -1.53 -4.44
CA ASN A 45 13.67 -2.69 -4.79
C ASN A 45 13.06 -3.42 -6.00
N PRO A 46 13.78 -3.55 -7.13
CA PRO A 46 13.31 -4.27 -8.31
C PRO A 46 13.01 -5.75 -8.08
N SER A 47 13.53 -6.35 -7.01
CA SER A 47 13.21 -7.74 -6.64
C SER A 47 11.80 -7.88 -6.08
N SER A 48 11.12 -6.78 -5.77
CA SER A 48 9.75 -6.75 -5.23
C SER A 48 8.66 -6.68 -6.31
N HIS A 49 8.99 -6.90 -7.59
CA HIS A 49 8.04 -6.95 -8.72
C HIS A 49 6.90 -7.97 -8.55
N GLU A 50 7.00 -8.84 -7.53
CA GLU A 50 5.92 -9.76 -7.16
C GLU A 50 4.72 -9.05 -6.48
N LEU A 51 4.84 -7.79 -6.08
CA LEU A 51 3.78 -7.02 -5.40
C LEU A 51 2.98 -6.19 -6.41
N ASP A 52 1.68 -6.46 -6.53
CA ASP A 52 0.78 -5.76 -7.47
C ASP A 52 0.39 -4.37 -6.94
N ILE A 53 0.23 -4.25 -5.61
CA ILE A 53 -0.20 -3.01 -4.93
C ILE A 53 0.61 -2.86 -3.64
N LEU A 54 1.13 -1.67 -3.38
CA LEU A 54 1.81 -1.36 -2.12
C LEU A 54 1.38 0.00 -1.58
N LYS A 55 1.23 0.08 -0.25
CA LYS A 55 1.13 1.35 0.44
C LYS A 55 2.53 1.92 0.66
N ILE A 56 2.80 3.08 0.10
CA ILE A 56 4.05 3.83 0.31
C ILE A 56 3.78 5.17 0.99
N SER A 57 4.84 5.81 1.45
CA SER A 57 4.79 7.22 1.83
C SER A 57 4.75 8.09 0.58
N TYR A 58 4.13 9.28 0.68
CA TYR A 58 4.13 10.22 -0.45
C TYR A 58 5.56 10.65 -0.83
N ALA A 59 6.47 10.74 0.15
CA ALA A 59 7.88 11.03 -0.07
C ALA A 59 8.61 9.95 -0.89
N ALA A 60 8.12 8.71 -0.87
CA ALA A 60 8.69 7.61 -1.65
C ALA A 60 8.19 7.57 -3.11
N LEU A 61 7.10 8.27 -3.43
CA LEU A 61 6.45 8.22 -4.75
C LEU A 61 7.42 8.51 -5.93
N PRO A 62 8.27 9.55 -5.91
CA PRO A 62 9.14 9.86 -7.05
C PRO A 62 10.09 8.72 -7.45
N TRP A 63 10.42 7.82 -6.53
CA TRP A 63 11.38 6.74 -6.74
C TRP A 63 10.79 5.49 -7.38
N VAL A 64 9.46 5.42 -7.49
CA VAL A 64 8.76 4.22 -7.95
C VAL A 64 7.92 4.47 -9.21
N LEU A 65 7.87 5.71 -9.71
CA LEU A 65 7.03 6.10 -10.84
C LEU A 65 7.42 5.46 -12.18
N ASP A 66 8.65 4.94 -12.30
CA ASP A 66 9.08 4.21 -13.49
C ASP A 66 8.40 2.83 -13.61
N GLU A 67 7.91 2.27 -12.49
CA GLU A 67 7.33 0.93 -12.43
C GLU A 67 5.88 0.92 -11.93
N TYR A 68 5.52 1.86 -11.05
CA TYR A 68 4.22 1.94 -10.41
C TYR A 68 3.52 3.25 -10.75
N ALA A 69 2.18 3.18 -10.80
CA ALA A 69 1.32 4.35 -10.88
C ALA A 69 0.64 4.61 -9.52
N LEU A 70 0.46 5.89 -9.19
CA LEU A 70 -0.36 6.27 -8.04
C LEU A 70 -1.84 5.98 -8.34
N LEU A 71 -2.51 5.22 -7.47
CA LEU A 71 -3.95 5.04 -7.54
C LEU A 71 -4.66 6.38 -7.25
N PRO A 72 -5.72 6.74 -8.00
CA PRO A 72 -6.44 8.00 -7.79
C PRO A 72 -7.30 8.01 -6.51
N CYS A 73 -7.22 6.97 -5.69
CA CYS A 73 -7.96 6.81 -4.44
C CYS A 73 -7.14 6.02 -3.42
N GLY A 74 -7.59 6.00 -2.15
CA GLY A 74 -6.99 5.19 -1.08
C GLY A 74 -5.75 5.80 -0.41
N GLY A 75 -5.28 6.96 -0.86
CA GLY A 75 -4.24 7.73 -0.16
C GLY A 75 -4.77 8.42 1.09
N ALA A 76 -4.07 8.27 2.21
CA ALA A 76 -4.29 9.06 3.43
C ALA A 76 -3.17 10.11 3.54
N LEU A 77 -3.49 11.36 3.19
CA LEU A 77 -2.62 12.51 3.47
C LEU A 77 -3.09 13.14 4.78
N VAL A 78 -2.26 13.06 5.81
CA VAL A 78 -2.47 13.76 7.09
C VAL A 78 -1.45 14.88 7.21
N GLU A 79 -1.90 16.07 7.60
CA GLU A 79 -1.02 17.18 7.93
C GLU A 79 -0.22 16.79 9.18
N ALA A 80 1.11 16.77 9.08
CA ALA A 80 1.97 16.43 10.20
C ALA A 80 1.97 17.60 11.20
N VAL A 81 1.25 17.45 12.32
CA VAL A 81 1.38 18.36 13.47
C VAL A 81 2.65 17.95 14.22
N ALA A 82 3.75 18.67 13.98
CA ALA A 82 4.96 18.59 14.81
C ALA A 82 4.84 19.60 15.96
N HIS A 83 5.02 19.15 17.20
CA HIS A 83 5.22 20.01 18.38
C HIS A 83 6.70 20.30 18.59
#